data_AF-A0A379U1L5-F1
#
_entry.id   AF-A0A379U1L5-F1
#
_cell.length_a   1.000
_cell.length_b   1.000
_cell.length_c   1.000
_cell.angle_alpha   90.00
_cell.angle_beta   90.00
_cell.angle_gamma   90.00
#
_symmetry.space_group_name_H-M   'P 1'
#
loop_
_entity.id
_entity.type
_entity.pdbx_description
1 polymer ?
#
loop_
_entity_poly.entity_id
_entity_poly.type
_entity_poly.pdbx_seq_one_letter_code
_entity_poly.pdbx_strand_id
1 'polypeptide(L)'
;MGGFPEDESKAFAVISWGAAVAGMSGATKVITKSPHEAFGIPTAAANAQGLKASRQMLNMVSDQKFPPCPAVDQEVELIKSEVRAVLKRVFELGNGDVARGTVLAFEAGVLDVPFAPAACNAGKILPVRDNTGAIRVLEAGAVPLPQDILAQHHDYVAERAHFEGRKPSFPDGC
;
A
#
# COMPACT_ATOMS: atom_id res chain seq x y z
N MET A 1 -3.83 5.77 -4.41
CA MET A 1 -2.87 6.48 -5.28
C MET A 1 -2.60 5.74 -6.60
N GLY A 2 -3.37 4.71 -6.96
CA GLY A 2 -3.32 4.13 -8.31
C GLY A 2 -4.24 4.87 -9.27
N GLY A 3 -4.47 4.29 -10.45
CA GLY A 3 -5.41 4.82 -11.44
C GLY A 3 -6.83 5.00 -10.89
N PHE A 4 -7.49 6.08 -11.32
CA PHE A 4 -8.87 6.37 -10.97
C PHE A 4 -9.81 6.03 -12.12
N PRO A 5 -11.08 5.69 -11.84
CA PRO A 5 -12.08 5.56 -12.88
C PRO A 5 -12.34 6.91 -13.55
N GLU A 6 -12.57 6.89 -14.87
CA GLU A 6 -12.94 8.08 -15.66
C GLU A 6 -14.34 8.61 -15.31
N ASP A 7 -15.24 7.72 -14.90
CA ASP A 7 -16.57 8.12 -14.44
C ASP A 7 -16.49 8.81 -13.07
N GLU A 8 -16.95 10.05 -13.01
CA GLU A 8 -16.86 10.87 -11.79
C GLU A 8 -17.61 10.26 -10.61
N SER A 9 -18.75 9.59 -10.84
CA SER A 9 -19.52 8.96 -9.77
C SER A 9 -18.73 7.83 -9.12
N LYS A 10 -18.04 7.02 -9.93
CA LYS A 10 -17.10 6.00 -9.44
C LYS A 10 -15.90 6.64 -8.75
N ALA A 11 -15.38 7.76 -9.24
CA ALA A 11 -14.28 8.48 -8.60
C ALA A 11 -14.68 8.99 -7.21
N PHE A 12 -15.90 9.53 -7.06
CA PHE A 12 -16.45 9.93 -5.76
C PHE A 12 -16.60 8.77 -4.79
N ALA A 13 -16.94 7.57 -5.27
CA ALA A 13 -16.97 6.39 -4.42
C ALA A 13 -15.56 6.07 -3.85
N VAL A 14 -14.52 6.13 -4.67
CA VAL A 14 -13.11 5.93 -4.24
C VAL A 14 -12.69 7.00 -3.24
N ILE A 15 -13.00 8.28 -3.52
CA ILE A 15 -12.70 9.43 -2.64
C ILE A 15 -13.36 9.24 -1.27
N SER A 16 -14.64 8.87 -1.28
CA SER A 16 -15.44 8.73 -0.06
C SER A 16 -14.96 7.54 0.76
N TRP A 17 -14.73 6.38 0.15
CA TRP A 17 -14.18 5.23 0.88
C TRP A 17 -12.80 5.50 1.46
N GLY A 18 -11.92 6.19 0.73
CA GLY A 18 -10.62 6.62 1.26
C GLY A 18 -10.76 7.53 2.48
N ALA A 19 -11.70 8.46 2.47
CA ALA A 19 -11.99 9.32 3.61
C ALA A 19 -12.60 8.57 4.79
N ALA A 20 -13.49 7.60 4.53
CA ALA A 20 -14.08 6.76 5.58
C ALA A 20 -13.01 5.93 6.31
N VAL A 21 -12.12 5.26 5.57
CA VAL A 21 -10.99 4.52 6.15
C VAL A 21 -10.09 5.43 6.97
N ALA A 22 -9.75 6.62 6.45
CA ALA A 22 -8.90 7.58 7.18
C ALA A 22 -9.55 8.07 8.48
N GLY A 23 -10.86 8.35 8.47
CA GLY A 23 -11.60 8.74 9.67
C GLY A 23 -11.62 7.64 10.73
N MET A 24 -11.97 6.41 10.32
CA MET A 24 -12.05 5.26 11.23
C MET A 24 -10.69 4.79 11.76
N SER A 25 -9.61 5.00 10.99
CA SER A 25 -8.24 4.64 11.39
C SER A 25 -7.60 5.64 12.37
N GLY A 26 -8.25 6.77 12.65
CA GLY A 26 -7.69 7.83 13.49
C GLY A 26 -6.56 8.64 12.83
N ALA A 27 -6.54 8.72 11.49
CA ALA A 27 -5.52 9.48 10.79
C ALA A 27 -5.60 10.99 11.12
N THR A 28 -4.47 11.62 11.44
CA THR A 28 -4.42 13.06 11.76
C THR A 28 -4.66 13.95 10.55
N LYS A 29 -4.36 13.45 9.34
CA LYS A 29 -4.52 14.16 8.07
C LYS A 29 -4.85 13.18 6.95
N VAL A 30 -5.79 13.54 6.09
CA VAL A 30 -6.06 12.86 4.82
C VAL A 30 -5.81 13.80 3.65
N ILE A 31 -5.17 13.29 2.60
CA ILE A 31 -5.03 14.01 1.33
C ILE A 31 -6.19 13.59 0.44
N THR A 32 -7.04 14.55 0.09
CA THR A 32 -8.19 14.28 -0.78
C THR A 32 -7.76 14.09 -2.24
N LYS A 33 -8.66 13.50 -3.02
CA LYS A 33 -8.55 13.35 -4.47
C LYS A 33 -9.72 14.04 -5.16
N SER A 34 -9.59 14.26 -6.45
CA SER A 34 -10.62 14.91 -7.25
C SER A 34 -11.32 13.90 -8.17
N PRO A 35 -12.55 14.17 -8.62
CA PRO A 35 -13.18 13.35 -9.65
C PRO A 35 -12.43 13.37 -10.98
N HIS A 36 -11.54 14.34 -11.20
CA HIS A 36 -10.73 14.48 -12.42
C HIS A 36 -9.42 13.68 -12.40
N GLU A 37 -9.16 12.85 -11.39
CA GLU A 37 -7.87 12.18 -11.18
C GLU A 37 -7.43 11.31 -12.38
N ALA A 38 -8.37 10.76 -13.15
CA ALA A 38 -8.08 9.97 -14.35
C ALA A 38 -7.62 10.82 -15.56
N PHE A 39 -7.93 12.11 -15.57
CA PHE A 39 -7.73 12.99 -16.74
C PHE A 39 -6.55 13.95 -16.59
N GLY A 40 -6.15 14.27 -15.35
CA GLY A 40 -5.00 15.13 -15.08
C GLY A 40 -5.21 16.09 -13.91
N ILE A 41 -4.59 17.27 -13.99
CA ILE A 41 -4.68 18.29 -12.94
C ILE A 41 -6.14 18.78 -12.82
N PRO A 42 -6.76 18.75 -11.62
CA PRO A 42 -8.14 19.15 -11.47
C PRO A 42 -8.35 20.64 -11.66
N THR A 43 -9.55 21.01 -12.11
CA THR A 43 -10.03 22.39 -11.97
C THR A 43 -10.23 22.73 -10.49
N ALA A 44 -10.26 24.02 -10.15
CA ALA A 44 -10.55 24.45 -8.78
C ALA A 44 -11.91 23.93 -8.27
N ALA A 45 -12.92 23.85 -9.15
CA ALA A 45 -14.25 23.34 -8.83
C ALA A 45 -14.23 21.83 -8.51
N ALA A 46 -13.57 21.02 -9.36
CA ALA A 46 -13.44 19.58 -9.13
C ALA A 46 -12.65 19.27 -7.85
N ASN A 47 -11.58 20.02 -7.59
CA ASN A 47 -10.82 19.89 -6.35
C ASN A 47 -11.68 20.23 -5.11
N ALA A 48 -12.46 21.31 -5.18
CA ALA A 48 -13.39 21.69 -4.11
C ALA A 48 -14.48 20.63 -3.87
N GLN A 49 -14.97 19.95 -4.92
CA GLN A 49 -15.92 18.86 -4.78
C GLN A 49 -15.30 17.66 -4.05
N GLY A 50 -14.07 17.26 -4.40
CA GLY A 50 -13.32 16.22 -3.70
C GLY A 50 -13.16 16.53 -2.20
N LEU A 51 -12.74 17.76 -1.87
CA LEU A 51 -12.64 18.24 -0.49
C LEU A 51 -13.98 18.14 0.26
N LYS A 52 -15.08 18.57 -0.36
CA LYS A 52 -16.43 18.52 0.24
C LYS A 52 -16.86 17.07 0.48
N ALA A 53 -16.66 16.17 -0.49
CA ALA A 53 -17.00 14.76 -0.36
C ALA A 53 -16.19 14.08 0.75
N SER A 54 -14.87 14.27 0.79
CA SER A 54 -14.03 13.74 1.87
C SER A 54 -14.43 14.29 3.23
N ARG A 55 -14.67 15.61 3.34
CA ARG A 55 -15.10 16.22 4.62
C ARG A 55 -16.44 15.69 5.10
N GLN A 56 -17.41 15.54 4.19
CA GLN A 56 -18.70 14.97 4.53
C GLN A 56 -18.55 13.55 5.06
N MET A 57 -17.73 12.73 4.40
CA MET A 57 -17.52 11.35 4.84
C MET A 57 -16.83 11.26 6.20
N LEU A 58 -15.78 12.09 6.42
CA LEU A 58 -15.12 12.20 7.72
C LEU A 58 -16.09 12.58 8.84
N ASN A 59 -17.00 13.53 8.60
CA ASN A 59 -18.02 13.92 9.57
C ASN A 59 -19.00 12.77 9.87
N MET A 60 -19.32 11.93 8.87
CA MET A 60 -20.22 10.79 9.06
C MET A 60 -19.60 9.68 9.92
N VAL A 61 -18.27 9.54 9.89
CA VAL A 61 -17.54 8.50 10.64
C VAL A 61 -16.78 9.04 11.86
N SER A 62 -16.95 10.32 12.22
CA SER A 62 -16.12 10.98 13.25
C SER A 62 -16.18 10.30 14.62
N ASP A 63 -17.34 9.76 14.97
CA ASP A 63 -17.57 9.03 16.23
C ASP A 63 -17.44 7.51 16.06
N GLN A 64 -17.13 7.04 14.85
CA GLN A 64 -16.99 5.63 14.52
C GLN A 64 -15.52 5.23 14.57
N LYS A 65 -15.06 4.82 15.75
CA LYS A 65 -13.76 4.16 15.87
C LYS A 65 -13.83 2.76 15.25
N PHE A 66 -12.79 2.38 14.52
CA PHE A 66 -12.69 1.00 14.05
C PHE A 66 -12.72 0.03 15.25
N PRO A 67 -13.60 -0.99 15.25
CA PRO A 67 -13.75 -1.88 16.39
C PRO A 67 -12.51 -2.78 16.58
N PRO A 68 -12.28 -3.31 17.80
CA PRO A 68 -11.26 -4.34 18.00
C PRO A 68 -11.47 -5.50 17.02
N CYS A 69 -10.41 -5.85 16.29
CA CYS A 69 -10.49 -6.84 15.21
C CYS A 69 -9.22 -7.69 15.22
N PRO A 70 -9.29 -8.96 15.64
CA PRO A 70 -8.13 -9.85 15.70
C PRO A 70 -7.38 -9.98 14.36
N ALA A 71 -8.10 -9.91 13.24
CA ALA A 71 -7.48 -9.94 11.92
C ALA A 71 -6.61 -8.69 11.65
N VAL A 72 -7.04 -7.51 12.11
CA VAL A 72 -6.23 -6.29 12.03
C VAL A 72 -5.02 -6.38 12.97
N ASP A 73 -5.19 -6.92 14.18
CA ASP A 73 -4.07 -7.09 15.12
C ASP A 73 -2.98 -8.03 14.54
N GLN A 74 -3.40 -9.12 13.89
CA GLN A 74 -2.50 -10.04 13.20
C GLN A 74 -1.77 -9.36 12.04
N GLU A 75 -2.49 -8.60 11.21
CA GLU A 75 -1.91 -7.85 10.09
C GLU A 75 -0.91 -6.78 10.58
N VAL A 76 -1.20 -6.11 11.70
CA VAL A 76 -0.29 -5.15 12.34
C VAL A 76 1.01 -5.82 12.79
N GLU A 77 0.95 -7.00 13.40
CA GLU A 77 2.17 -7.71 13.82
C GLU A 77 2.98 -8.25 12.64
N LEU A 78 2.32 -8.71 11.58
CA LEU A 78 2.98 -9.08 10.31
C LEU A 78 3.75 -7.90 9.74
N ILE A 79 3.09 -6.75 9.55
CA ILE A 79 3.71 -5.51 9.03
C ILE A 79 4.88 -5.07 9.92
N LYS A 80 4.73 -5.09 11.25
CA LYS A 80 5.82 -4.73 12.15
C LYS A 80 7.01 -5.66 12.00
N SER A 81 6.79 -6.96 11.81
CA SER A 81 7.88 -7.92 11.64
C SER A 81 8.66 -7.68 10.34
N GLU A 82 7.95 -7.45 9.24
CA GLU A 82 8.53 -7.08 7.93
C GLU A 82 9.36 -5.80 8.03
N VAL A 83 8.78 -4.73 8.59
CA VAL A 83 9.44 -3.44 8.75
C VAL A 83 10.68 -3.56 9.65
N ARG A 84 10.61 -4.31 10.75
CA ARG A 84 11.77 -4.55 11.62
C ARG A 84 12.89 -5.27 10.88
N ALA A 85 12.58 -6.27 10.05
CA ALA A 85 13.59 -7.00 9.28
C ALA A 85 14.30 -6.10 8.27
N VAL A 86 13.55 -5.27 7.53
CA VAL A 86 14.09 -4.28 6.60
C VAL A 86 14.95 -3.25 7.34
N LEU A 87 14.42 -2.62 8.39
CA LEU A 87 15.14 -1.59 9.13
C LEU A 87 16.40 -2.14 9.81
N LYS A 88 16.35 -3.35 10.37
CA LYS A 88 17.53 -4.02 10.93
C LYS A 88 18.64 -4.09 9.88
N ARG A 89 18.32 -4.51 8.65
CA ARG A 89 19.32 -4.59 7.58
C ARG A 89 19.84 -3.22 7.14
N VAL A 90 18.97 -2.20 7.10
CA VAL A 90 19.38 -0.80 6.84
C VAL A 90 20.40 -0.33 7.88
N PHE A 91 20.13 -0.56 9.17
CA PHE A 91 21.06 -0.20 10.24
C PHE A 91 22.38 -0.98 10.20
N GLU A 92 22.34 -2.28 9.87
CA GLU A 92 23.54 -3.10 9.69
C GLU A 92 24.44 -2.57 8.56
N LEU A 93 23.86 -2.26 7.39
CA LEU A 93 24.60 -1.71 6.26
C LEU A 93 25.22 -0.34 6.58
N GLY A 94 24.49 0.48 7.34
CA GLY A 94 24.94 1.79 7.79
C GLY A 94 25.90 1.78 8.98
N ASN A 95 26.20 0.63 9.57
CA ASN A 95 26.90 0.52 10.86
C ASN A 95 26.28 1.44 11.94
N GLY A 96 24.95 1.47 12.02
CA GLY A 96 24.18 2.30 12.94
C GLY A 96 23.77 3.68 12.40
N ASP A 97 24.37 4.16 11.30
CA ASP A 97 23.95 5.38 10.62
C ASP A 97 22.82 5.08 9.62
N VAL A 98 21.60 5.55 9.93
CA VAL A 98 20.42 5.29 9.10
C VAL A 98 20.47 5.98 7.74
N ALA A 99 21.09 7.16 7.63
CA ALA A 99 21.15 7.89 6.38
C ALA A 99 22.10 7.16 5.41
N ARG A 100 23.28 6.80 5.89
CA ARG A 100 24.23 5.96 5.14
C ARG A 100 23.63 4.60 4.82
N GLY A 101 23.01 3.96 5.81
CA GLY A 101 22.35 2.67 5.65
C GLY A 101 21.27 2.69 4.58
N THR A 102 20.51 3.77 4.47
CA THR A 102 19.47 3.93 3.45
C THR A 102 20.07 3.94 2.04
N VAL A 103 21.15 4.70 1.81
CA VAL A 103 21.84 4.73 0.50
C VAL A 103 22.33 3.33 0.12
N LEU A 104 23.06 2.68 1.02
CA LEU A 104 23.59 1.33 0.80
C LEU A 104 22.47 0.28 0.64
N ALA A 105 21.33 0.47 1.30
CA ALA A 105 20.20 -0.43 1.19
C ALA A 105 19.51 -0.36 -0.18
N PHE A 106 19.40 0.82 -0.80
CA PHE A 106 18.95 0.93 -2.19
C PHE A 106 19.95 0.29 -3.15
N GLU A 107 21.25 0.55 -2.98
CA GLU A 107 22.31 -0.07 -3.80
C GLU A 107 22.29 -1.61 -3.72
N ALA A 108 21.98 -2.16 -2.54
CA ALA A 108 21.89 -3.60 -2.32
C ALA A 108 20.49 -4.21 -2.61
N GLY A 109 19.48 -3.41 -2.97
CA GLY A 109 18.09 -3.86 -3.17
C GLY A 109 17.36 -4.29 -1.89
N VAL A 110 17.89 -3.95 -0.71
CA VAL A 110 17.24 -4.16 0.60
C VAL A 110 16.04 -3.24 0.76
N LEU A 111 16.18 -1.99 0.29
CA LEU A 111 15.07 -1.09 0.05
C LEU A 111 14.75 -1.11 -1.45
N ASP A 112 13.53 -1.51 -1.77
CA ASP A 112 13.07 -1.59 -3.15
C ASP A 112 11.62 -1.11 -3.21
N VAL A 113 11.34 -0.21 -4.15
CA VAL A 113 10.05 0.46 -4.31
C VAL A 113 9.43 0.00 -5.62
N PRO A 114 8.26 -0.68 -5.60
CA PRO A 114 7.60 -1.14 -6.82
C PRO A 114 7.39 -0.01 -7.82
N PHE A 115 7.78 -0.25 -9.08
CA PHE A 115 7.57 0.67 -10.22
C PHE A 115 8.23 2.06 -10.08
N ALA A 116 9.21 2.22 -9.17
CA ALA A 116 9.93 3.48 -9.04
C ALA A 116 10.83 3.73 -10.27
N PRO A 117 10.85 4.97 -10.83
CA PRO A 117 11.66 5.29 -12.00
C PRO A 117 13.14 5.57 -11.67
N ALA A 118 13.52 5.57 -10.39
CA ALA A 118 14.86 5.93 -9.96
C ALA A 118 15.87 4.85 -10.37
N ALA A 119 16.99 5.25 -10.98
CA ALA A 119 18.04 4.33 -11.43
C ALA A 119 18.71 3.55 -10.28
N CYS A 120 18.67 4.06 -9.06
CA CYS A 120 19.18 3.37 -7.88
C CYS A 120 18.21 2.33 -7.31
N ASN A 121 16.99 2.24 -7.82
CA ASN A 121 16.00 1.27 -7.36
C ASN A 121 16.17 -0.06 -8.12
N ALA A 122 16.30 -1.17 -7.39
CA ALA A 122 16.52 -2.48 -7.99
C ALA A 122 15.33 -2.97 -8.84
N GLY A 123 14.09 -2.64 -8.44
CA GLY A 123 12.87 -2.98 -9.16
C GLY A 123 12.62 -4.48 -9.24
N LYS A 124 12.99 -5.22 -8.19
CA LYS A 124 12.88 -6.68 -8.08
C LYS A 124 11.78 -7.13 -7.13
N ILE A 125 11.36 -6.29 -6.18
CA ILE A 125 10.16 -6.58 -5.39
C ILE A 125 8.91 -6.45 -6.28
N LEU A 126 8.10 -7.51 -6.33
CA LEU A 126 6.83 -7.54 -7.06
C LEU A 126 5.67 -7.72 -6.09
N PRO A 127 4.80 -6.70 -5.93
CA PRO A 127 3.59 -6.82 -5.14
C PRO A 127 2.45 -7.43 -5.97
N VAL A 128 1.55 -8.14 -5.29
CA VAL A 128 0.27 -8.61 -5.88
C VAL A 128 -0.82 -8.58 -4.80
N ARG A 129 -2.09 -8.54 -5.18
CA ARG A 129 -3.19 -8.69 -4.22
C ARG A 129 -3.47 -10.16 -3.90
N ASP A 130 -3.76 -10.46 -2.64
CA ASP A 130 -4.34 -11.74 -2.22
C ASP A 130 -5.86 -11.80 -2.49
N ASN A 131 -6.49 -12.88 -2.04
CA ASN A 131 -7.90 -13.18 -2.27
C ASN A 131 -8.86 -12.19 -1.59
N THR A 132 -8.39 -11.50 -0.55
CA THR A 132 -9.15 -10.45 0.17
C THR A 132 -8.86 -9.05 -0.35
N GLY A 133 -7.93 -8.94 -1.30
CA GLY A 133 -7.51 -7.68 -1.89
C GLY A 133 -6.36 -6.98 -1.16
N ALA A 134 -5.80 -7.56 -0.09
CA ALA A 134 -4.62 -7.01 0.59
C ALA A 134 -3.36 -7.17 -0.27
N ILE A 135 -2.44 -6.23 -0.19
CA ILE A 135 -1.20 -6.26 -0.98
C ILE A 135 -0.20 -7.19 -0.28
N ARG A 136 0.31 -8.16 -1.02
CA ARG A 136 1.27 -9.19 -0.61
C ARG A 136 2.50 -9.19 -1.51
N VAL A 137 3.53 -9.90 -1.09
CA VAL A 137 4.80 -10.03 -1.80
C VAL A 137 4.79 -11.30 -2.65
N LEU A 138 4.79 -11.13 -3.98
CA LEU A 138 4.93 -12.25 -4.92
C LEU A 138 6.42 -12.62 -5.07
N GLU A 139 7.25 -11.62 -5.38
CA GLU A 139 8.71 -11.75 -5.44
C GLU A 139 9.34 -10.73 -4.49
N ALA A 140 10.24 -11.17 -3.62
CA ALA A 140 10.87 -10.29 -2.63
C ALA A 140 12.15 -9.60 -3.14
N GLY A 141 12.76 -10.10 -4.22
CA GLY A 141 14.08 -9.64 -4.65
C GLY A 141 15.12 -9.80 -3.53
N ALA A 142 15.82 -8.72 -3.19
CA ALA A 142 16.78 -8.67 -2.09
C ALA A 142 16.21 -8.08 -0.78
N VAL A 143 14.91 -7.81 -0.73
CA VAL A 143 14.24 -7.32 0.49
C VAL A 143 14.32 -8.42 1.56
N PRO A 144 14.86 -8.14 2.75
CA PRO A 144 15.26 -9.16 3.73
C PRO A 144 14.08 -9.64 4.58
N LEU A 145 13.02 -10.12 3.94
CA LEU A 145 11.87 -10.70 4.63
C LEU A 145 12.24 -12.06 5.25
N PRO A 146 11.86 -12.32 6.52
CA PRO A 146 12.00 -13.65 7.13
C PRO A 146 11.34 -14.74 6.28
N GLN A 147 11.92 -15.93 6.23
CA GLN A 147 11.45 -17.00 5.36
C GLN A 147 10.03 -17.48 5.69
N ASP A 148 9.70 -17.53 6.97
CA ASP A 148 8.35 -17.84 7.47
C ASP A 148 7.33 -16.80 7.04
N ILE A 149 7.69 -15.51 7.08
CA ILE A 149 6.84 -14.41 6.60
C ILE A 149 6.66 -14.48 5.09
N LEU A 150 7.73 -14.72 4.33
CA LEU A 150 7.63 -14.85 2.87
C LEU A 150 6.77 -16.05 2.47
N ALA A 151 6.88 -17.17 3.18
CA ALA A 151 6.01 -18.33 2.99
C ALA A 151 4.54 -17.96 3.25
N GLN A 152 4.26 -17.20 4.32
CA GLN A 152 2.92 -16.71 4.62
C GLN A 152 2.34 -15.82 3.51
N HIS A 153 3.15 -14.94 2.90
CA HIS A 153 2.73 -14.18 1.71
C HIS A 153 2.38 -15.10 0.55
N HIS A 154 3.20 -16.12 0.30
CA HIS A 154 2.96 -17.09 -0.77
C HIS A 154 1.68 -17.90 -0.54
N ASP A 155 1.35 -18.24 0.70
CA ASP A 155 0.09 -18.91 1.06
C ASP A 155 -1.12 -18.02 0.75
N TYR A 156 -1.07 -16.72 1.10
CA TYR A 156 -2.15 -15.78 0.77
C TYR A 156 -2.36 -15.61 -0.73
N VAL A 157 -1.27 -15.56 -1.50
CA VAL A 157 -1.34 -15.48 -2.96
C VAL A 157 -1.83 -16.80 -3.57
N ALA A 158 -1.44 -17.94 -3.01
CA ALA A 158 -1.87 -19.26 -3.45
C ALA A 158 -3.38 -19.46 -3.24
N GLU A 159 -3.95 -18.93 -2.15
CA GLU A 159 -5.40 -18.95 -1.92
C GLU A 159 -6.16 -18.25 -3.06
N ARG A 160 -5.70 -17.08 -3.48
CA ARG A 160 -6.27 -16.34 -4.62
C ARG A 160 -6.15 -17.13 -5.90
N ALA A 161 -4.97 -17.69 -6.17
CA ALA A 161 -4.71 -18.48 -7.36
C ALA A 161 -5.63 -19.70 -7.46
N HIS A 162 -5.84 -20.40 -6.34
CA HIS A 162 -6.80 -21.49 -6.22
C HIS A 162 -8.23 -21.01 -6.50
N PHE A 163 -8.65 -19.89 -5.88
CA PHE A 163 -9.99 -19.33 -6.09
C PHE A 163 -10.25 -18.90 -7.55
N GLU A 164 -9.25 -18.28 -8.20
CA GLU A 164 -9.34 -17.82 -9.59
C GLU A 164 -9.04 -18.90 -10.64
N GLY A 165 -8.69 -20.12 -10.22
CA GLY A 165 -8.40 -21.24 -11.13
C GLY A 165 -7.17 -21.02 -12.03
N ARG A 166 -6.19 -20.23 -11.58
CA ARG A 166 -4.96 -19.91 -12.32
C ARG A 166 -3.73 -20.00 -11.43
N LYS A 167 -2.53 -19.94 -12.01
CA LYS A 167 -1.28 -19.91 -11.23
C LYS A 167 -1.08 -18.53 -10.57
N PRO A 168 -0.39 -18.45 -9.42
CA PRO A 168 0.14 -17.19 -8.91
C PRO A 168 0.98 -16.50 -9.98
N SER A 169 0.57 -15.30 -10.37
CA SER A 169 1.30 -14.51 -11.34
C SER A 169 1.05 -13.03 -11.13
N PHE A 170 2.01 -12.21 -11.56
CA PHE A 170 1.74 -10.81 -11.81
C PHE A 170 0.69 -10.73 -12.94
N PRO A 171 -0.40 -9.95 -12.79
CA PRO A 171 -1.41 -9.82 -13.84
C PRO A 171 -0.81 -9.12 -15.07
N ASP A 172 -1.05 -9.69 -16.25
CA ASP A 172 -0.73 -9.06 -17.53
C ASP A 172 -1.60 -7.81 -17.70
N GLY A 173 -0.99 -6.62 -17.71
CA GLY A 173 -1.67 -5.34 -17.94
C GLY A 173 -1.77 -4.45 -16.70
N CYS A 174 -0.67 -3.76 -16.39
CA CYS A 174 -0.69 -2.47 -15.71
C CYS A 174 -0.61 -1.35 -16.75
#